data_AF-A0A0E0AN83-F1
#
_entry.id   AF-A0A0E0AN83-F1
#
_cell.length_a   1.000
_cell.length_b   1.000
_cell.length_c   1.000
_cell.angle_alpha   90.00
_cell.angle_beta   90.00
_cell.angle_gamma   90.00
#
_symmetry.space_group_name_H-M   'P 1'
#
loop_
_entity.id
_entity.type
_entity.pdbx_description
1 polymer ?
#
loop_
_entity_poly.entity_id
_entity_poly.type
_entity_poly.pdbx_seq_one_letter_code
_entity_poly.pdbx_strand_id
1 'polypeptide(L)'
;MATWSKPSLIAAVIFLLVSLLSSASVANGGRSGGRRLVRSYDEPCKEMRLYLHDILYDYSNSTSNSTSAAATKPTPLSTAVSSPGYFFGRMVVFNDPVTEGRALPPSTWI
;
A
#
# COMPACT_ATOMS: atom_id res chain seq x y z
N MET A 1 56.89 47.81 15.55
CA MET A 1 56.05 47.77 14.34
C MET A 1 56.67 46.74 13.40
N ALA A 2 56.11 45.53 13.31
CA ALA A 2 56.73 44.43 12.57
C ALA A 2 56.51 44.65 11.05
N THR A 3 57.57 44.93 10.31
CA THR A 3 57.52 45.04 8.85
C THR A 3 57.74 43.66 8.25
N TRP A 4 56.66 42.96 7.89
CA TRP A 4 56.79 41.71 7.16
C TRP A 4 57.15 41.98 5.71
N SER A 5 58.26 41.42 5.25
CA SER A 5 58.64 41.48 3.84
C SER A 5 57.62 40.70 3.00
N LYS A 6 57.22 41.26 1.84
CA LYS A 6 56.32 40.67 0.83
C LYS A 6 56.47 39.14 0.63
N PRO A 7 57.69 38.55 0.53
CA PRO A 7 57.83 37.09 0.38
C PRO A 7 57.33 36.28 1.60
N SER A 8 57.40 36.83 2.81
CA SER A 8 56.90 36.17 4.03
C SER A 8 55.38 36.09 4.05
N LEU A 9 54.69 37.07 3.45
CA LEU A 9 53.24 37.11 3.35
C LEU A 9 52.74 36.10 2.31
N ILE A 10 53.47 35.96 1.20
CA ILE A 10 53.19 34.96 0.16
C ILE A 10 53.36 33.55 0.72
N ALA A 11 54.43 33.27 1.48
CA ALA A 11 54.65 31.98 2.11
C ALA A 11 53.53 31.62 3.09
N ALA A 12 53.07 32.57 3.90
CA ALA A 12 51.96 32.35 4.83
C ALA A 12 50.63 32.04 4.11
N VAL A 13 50.34 32.73 3.00
CA VAL A 13 49.14 32.48 2.19
C VAL A 13 49.18 31.11 1.53
N ILE A 14 50.33 30.71 0.98
CA ILE A 14 50.51 29.38 0.39
C ILE A 14 50.30 28.30 1.46
N PHE A 15 50.87 28.49 2.65
CA PHE A 15 50.71 27.53 3.75
C PHE A 15 49.25 27.40 4.19
N LEU A 16 48.52 28.51 4.29
CA LEU A 16 47.08 28.54 4.58
C LEU A 16 46.25 27.83 3.51
N LEU A 17 46.55 28.06 2.22
CA LEU A 17 45.87 27.40 1.10
C LEU A 17 46.11 25.89 1.12
N VAL A 18 47.35 25.44 1.32
CA VAL A 18 47.67 24.00 1.43
C VAL A 18 46.97 23.35 2.62
N SER A 19 46.87 24.08 3.74
CA SER A 19 46.16 23.63 4.95
C SER A 19 44.65 23.48 4.71
N LEU A 20 44.03 24.44 4.00
CA LEU A 20 42.61 24.43 3.66
C LEU A 20 42.27 23.32 2.64
N LEU A 21 43.15 23.07 1.66
CA LEU A 21 42.96 22.00 0.68
C LEU A 21 43.12 20.59 1.27
N SER A 22 43.77 20.46 2.44
CA SER A 22 43.97 19.16 3.11
C SER A 22 42.78 18.75 4.00
N SER A 23 41.75 19.59 4.11
CA SER A 23 40.54 19.33 4.91
C SER A 23 39.47 18.55 4.14
N ALA A 24 39.86 17.67 3.21
CA ALA A 24 38.94 16.66 2.69
C ALA A 24 38.82 15.55 3.72
N SER A 25 38.03 15.78 4.76
CA SER A 25 37.52 14.68 5.58
C SER A 25 36.79 13.74 4.65
N VAL A 26 37.42 12.60 4.35
CA VAL A 26 36.80 11.41 3.82
C VAL A 26 35.60 11.10 4.71
N ALA A 27 34.42 11.54 4.30
CA ALA A 27 33.18 10.92 4.70
C ALA A 27 33.11 9.57 3.98
N ASN A 28 34.01 8.65 4.36
CA ASN A 28 33.71 7.23 4.25
C ASN A 28 32.59 6.98 5.24
N GLY A 29 31.37 7.30 4.82
CA GLY A 29 30.14 6.69 5.32
C GLY A 29 30.14 5.20 4.95
N GLY A 30 31.18 4.50 5.38
CA GLY A 30 31.22 3.07 5.43
C GLY A 30 30.12 2.62 6.37
N ARG A 31 29.20 1.82 5.83
CA ARG A 31 28.24 0.99 6.57
C ARG A 31 27.11 1.76 7.26
N SER A 32 26.36 2.54 6.49
CA SER A 32 24.94 2.21 6.50
C SER A 32 24.73 1.26 5.34
N GLY A 33 24.92 -0.04 5.62
CA GLY A 33 24.09 -1.03 4.95
C GLY A 33 22.68 -0.68 5.37
N GLY A 34 22.10 0.33 4.71
CA GLY A 34 20.71 0.69 4.82
C GLY A 34 20.03 -0.59 4.45
N ARG A 35 19.60 -1.34 5.47
CA ARG A 35 18.84 -2.56 5.26
C ARG A 35 17.70 -2.07 4.42
N ARG A 36 17.75 -2.39 3.13
CA ARG A 36 16.65 -2.15 2.22
C ARG A 36 15.52 -2.98 2.83
N LEU A 37 14.67 -2.34 3.62
CA LEU A 37 13.45 -2.94 4.16
C LEU A 37 12.43 -3.16 3.03
N VAL A 38 12.85 -3.09 1.77
CA VAL A 38 12.14 -3.72 0.67
C VAL A 38 12.49 -5.19 0.73
N ARG A 39 11.76 -5.91 1.59
CA ARG A 39 11.60 -7.36 1.42
C ARG A 39 10.91 -7.51 0.07
N SER A 40 11.69 -7.81 -0.97
CA SER A 40 11.16 -8.12 -2.30
C SER A 40 10.43 -9.45 -2.13
N TYR A 41 9.13 -9.38 -1.88
CA TYR A 41 8.27 -10.53 -2.01
C TYR A 41 7.97 -10.63 -3.51
N ASP A 42 8.94 -11.15 -4.26
CA ASP A 42 8.77 -11.35 -5.71
C ASP A 42 7.62 -12.34 -5.98
N GLU A 43 7.22 -13.12 -4.97
CA GLU A 43 6.08 -14.04 -4.99
C GLU A 43 5.38 -14.15 -3.62
N PRO A 44 4.07 -14.48 -3.59
CA PRO A 44 3.34 -14.72 -2.34
C PRO A 44 3.86 -15.96 -1.62
N CYS A 45 3.98 -15.92 -0.29
CA CYS A 45 4.40 -17.07 0.51
C CYS A 45 3.41 -18.25 0.47
N LYS A 46 2.16 -18.00 0.07
CA LYS A 46 1.12 -18.99 -0.15
C LYS A 46 0.11 -18.47 -1.17
N GLU A 47 -0.24 -19.31 -2.12
CA GLU A 47 -1.35 -19.08 -3.04
C GLU A 47 -2.55 -19.95 -2.63
N MET A 48 -3.74 -19.35 -2.59
CA MET A 48 -5.01 -20.04 -2.36
C MET A 48 -5.98 -19.67 -3.49
N ARG A 49 -6.64 -20.68 -4.07
CA ARG A 49 -7.65 -20.50 -5.11
C ARG A 49 -8.98 -21.02 -4.58
N LEU A 50 -9.93 -20.12 -4.38
CA LEU A 50 -11.21 -20.39 -3.74
C LEU A 50 -12.32 -19.65 -4.49
N TYR A 51 -13.56 -20.07 -4.28
CA TYR A 51 -14.76 -19.46 -4.84
C TYR A 51 -15.62 -18.95 -3.68
N LEU A 52 -15.85 -17.64 -3.65
CA LEU A 52 -16.80 -16.98 -2.75
C LEU A 52 -18.15 -16.91 -3.46
N HIS A 53 -19.23 -17.33 -2.81
CA HIS A 53 -20.56 -17.35 -3.41
C HIS A 53 -21.48 -16.34 -2.74
N ASP A 54 -21.86 -15.31 -3.48
CA ASP A 54 -22.86 -14.33 -3.06
C ASP A 54 -24.24 -14.76 -3.57
N ILE A 55 -25.13 -15.20 -2.67
CA ILE A 55 -26.54 -15.48 -2.98
C ILE A 55 -27.38 -14.36 -2.39
N LEU A 56 -27.53 -13.31 -3.17
CA LEU A 56 -28.26 -12.11 -2.80
C LEU A 56 -29.77 -12.38 -2.63
N TYR A 57 -30.33 -11.91 -1.51
CA TYR A 57 -31.76 -11.95 -1.26
C TYR A 57 -32.55 -11.17 -2.32
N ASP A 58 -33.54 -11.84 -2.90
CA ASP A 58 -34.32 -11.42 -4.05
C ASP A 58 -35.64 -10.72 -3.66
N TYR A 59 -35.81 -10.37 -2.38
CA TYR A 59 -37.04 -9.80 -1.82
C TYR A 59 -38.26 -10.73 -1.89
N SER A 60 -38.06 -12.05 -2.05
CA SER A 60 -39.13 -13.04 -2.00
C SER A 60 -39.57 -13.36 -0.57
N ASN A 61 -40.67 -14.10 -0.40
CA ASN A 61 -41.14 -14.51 0.92
C ASN A 61 -40.27 -15.59 1.59
N SER A 62 -39.22 -16.08 0.94
CA SER A 62 -38.29 -17.07 1.50
C SER A 62 -36.89 -16.50 1.59
N THR A 63 -36.26 -16.66 2.74
CA THR A 63 -34.86 -16.23 2.98
C THR A 63 -33.89 -17.41 3.04
N SER A 64 -34.38 -18.65 2.90
CA SER A 64 -33.62 -19.86 3.23
C SER A 64 -32.44 -20.17 2.30
N ASN A 65 -32.34 -19.49 1.16
CA ASN A 65 -31.29 -19.71 0.17
C ASN A 65 -30.35 -18.52 0.03
N SER A 66 -30.63 -17.41 0.71
CA SER A 66 -29.87 -16.17 0.58
C SER A 66 -28.78 -16.10 1.64
N THR A 67 -27.57 -15.78 1.21
CA THR A 67 -26.39 -15.60 2.07
C THR A 67 -26.06 -14.14 2.29
N SER A 68 -26.65 -13.25 1.48
CA SER A 68 -26.47 -11.81 1.60
C SER A 68 -27.77 -11.03 1.39
N ALA A 69 -27.80 -9.79 1.87
CA ALA A 69 -28.93 -8.89 1.68
C ALA A 69 -28.49 -7.42 1.66
N ALA A 70 -29.21 -6.60 0.89
CA ALA A 70 -29.01 -5.16 0.91
C ALA A 70 -29.45 -4.57 2.26
N ALA A 71 -28.53 -3.89 2.94
CA ALA A 71 -28.79 -3.18 4.20
C ALA A 71 -29.31 -1.75 3.98
N THR A 72 -29.26 -1.26 2.74
CA THR A 72 -29.67 0.09 2.36
C THR A 72 -30.81 0.05 1.35
N LYS A 73 -31.60 1.13 1.33
CA LYS A 73 -32.60 1.40 0.29
C LYS A 73 -32.09 2.47 -0.69
N PRO A 74 -32.51 2.42 -1.96
CA PRO A 74 -32.14 3.45 -2.93
C PRO A 74 -32.73 4.82 -2.55
N THR A 75 -31.95 5.87 -2.82
CA THR A 75 -32.38 7.28 -2.86
C THR A 75 -32.52 7.76 -4.31
N PRO A 76 -33.26 8.85 -4.58
CA PRO A 76 -33.39 9.38 -5.94
C PRO A 76 -32.05 9.68 -6.62
N LEU A 77 -31.06 10.17 -5.87
CA LEU A 77 -29.73 10.44 -6.41
C LEU A 77 -28.96 9.14 -6.72
N SER A 78 -29.10 8.11 -5.88
CA SER A 78 -28.39 6.84 -6.09
C SER A 78 -28.85 6.05 -7.30
N THR A 79 -30.06 6.31 -7.80
CA THR A 79 -30.63 5.67 -8.99
C THR A 79 -30.47 6.50 -10.27
N ALA A 80 -29.96 7.74 -10.17
CA ALA A 80 -29.81 8.62 -11.33
C ALA A 80 -28.84 8.08 -12.39
N VAL A 81 -27.93 7.18 -12.01
CA VAL A 81 -26.95 6.52 -12.89
C VAL A 81 -26.97 4.99 -12.75
N SER A 82 -28.05 4.40 -12.23
CA SER A 82 -28.07 2.99 -11.89
C SER A 82 -28.52 2.06 -13.01
N SER A 83 -27.91 0.86 -13.06
CA SER A 83 -28.46 -0.30 -13.77
C SER A 83 -29.60 -0.94 -12.96
N PRO A 84 -30.65 -1.51 -13.58
CA PRO A 84 -31.72 -2.20 -12.87
C PRO A 84 -31.18 -3.23 -11.87
N GLY A 85 -31.65 -3.16 -10.62
CA GLY A 85 -31.21 -4.05 -9.53
C GLY A 85 -30.00 -3.57 -8.72
N TYR A 86 -29.34 -2.49 -9.13
CA TYR A 86 -28.21 -1.89 -8.41
C TYR A 86 -28.46 -0.39 -8.19
N PHE A 87 -27.77 0.23 -7.23
CA PHE A 87 -27.76 1.69 -7.05
C PHE A 87 -26.47 2.13 -6.37
N PHE A 88 -26.06 3.38 -6.60
CA PHE A 88 -24.84 3.92 -5.99
C PHE A 88 -24.96 4.00 -4.46
N GLY A 89 -23.97 3.47 -3.74
CA GLY A 89 -24.01 3.40 -2.28
C GLY A 89 -24.88 2.26 -1.72
N ARG A 90 -25.26 1.28 -2.55
CA ARG A 90 -25.86 0.04 -2.07
C ARG A 90 -24.88 -0.71 -1.17
N MET A 91 -25.22 -0.87 0.10
CA MET A 91 -24.47 -1.69 1.05
C MET A 91 -25.11 -3.07 1.14
N VAL A 92 -24.30 -4.12 1.03
CA VAL A 92 -24.71 -5.52 1.16
C VAL A 92 -24.00 -6.12 2.36
N VAL A 93 -24.76 -6.75 3.25
CA VAL A 93 -24.24 -7.55 4.36
C VAL A 93 -24.33 -9.00 3.94
N PHE A 94 -23.25 -9.76 4.12
CA PHE A 94 -23.13 -11.14 3.65
C PHE A 94 -22.57 -12.07 4.72
N ASN A 95 -22.96 -13.33 4.64
CA ASN A 95 -22.38 -14.49 5.31
C ASN A 95 -22.19 -15.60 4.26
N ASP A 96 -21.29 -15.34 3.32
CA ASP A 96 -21.14 -16.11 2.10
C ASP A 96 -20.24 -17.33 2.28
N PRO A 97 -20.61 -18.49 1.70
CA PRO A 97 -19.75 -19.66 1.73
C PRO A 97 -18.54 -19.48 0.81
N VAL A 98 -17.43 -20.11 1.22
CA VAL A 98 -16.19 -20.18 0.46
C VAL A 98 -15.86 -21.64 0.20
N THR A 99 -15.64 -22.02 -1.06
CA THR A 99 -15.39 -23.41 -1.48
C THR A 99 -14.14 -23.56 -2.34
N GLU A 100 -13.58 -24.76 -2.37
CA GLU A 100 -12.43 -25.08 -3.24
C GLU A 100 -12.82 -25.16 -4.73
N GLY A 101 -14.05 -25.60 -5.02
CA GLY A 101 -14.62 -25.72 -6.36
C GLY A 101 -15.74 -24.72 -6.62
N ARG A 102 -16.23 -24.66 -7.87
CA ARG A 102 -17.32 -23.75 -8.28
C ARG A 102 -18.72 -24.17 -7.79
N ALA A 103 -18.86 -25.39 -7.28
CA ALA A 103 -20.15 -25.87 -6.79
C ALA A 103 -20.50 -25.21 -5.45
N LEU A 104 -21.77 -24.86 -5.28
CA LEU A 104 -22.30 -24.43 -3.98
C LEU A 104 -22.21 -25.57 -2.97
N PRO A 105 -21.93 -25.26 -1.69
CA PRO A 105 -22.02 -26.28 -0.64
C PRO A 105 -23.48 -26.73 -0.45
N PRO A 106 -23.72 -27.93 0.09
CA PRO A 106 -25.08 -28.37 0.39
C PRO A 106 -25.79 -27.39 1.32
N SER A 107 -27.10 -27.16 1.12
CA SER A 107 -27.89 -26.18 1.87
C SER A 107 -27.97 -26.43 3.38
N THR A 108 -27.57 -27.61 3.85
CA THR A 108 -27.48 -27.94 5.29
C THR A 108 -26.30 -27.28 5.99
N TRP A 109 -25.40 -26.63 5.25
CA TRP A 109 -24.20 -25.96 5.76
C TRP A 109 -24.29 -24.42 5.73
N ILE A 110 -25.41 -23.89 5.25
CA ILE A 110 -25.71 -22.45 5.14
C ILE A 110 -26.80 -22.11 6.16
#